data_AF-A0A3N5JXK5-F1
#
_entry.id   AF-A0A3N5JXK5-F1
#
_cell.length_a   1.000
_cell.length_b   1.000
_cell.length_c   1.000
_cell.angle_alpha   90.00
_cell.angle_beta   90.00
_cell.angle_gamma   90.00
#
_symmetry.space_group_name_H-M   'P 1'
#
loop_
_entity.id
_entity.type
_entity.pdbx_description
1 polymer ?
#
loop_
_entity_poly.entity_id
_entity_poly.type
_entity_poly.pdbx_seq_one_letter_code
_entity_poly.pdbx_strand_id
1 'polypeptide(L)'
;MLDLLVKGDVVLGHGVVRNGAVGVVGGKVAGLYAAPAAAPAAAESVDSTGCLVYPGMVDAHVHCHSNQAETIALATQAAAAGGVTTILDMPYDIGAPVNTVEIFRAKVAEIGRVARVDVAMLATLRKRAEADEVAPLVREGACGFKMSVYETDPDRFPRIDDHVLWQVLPEIARHGVPVGFHGEIDLIIEDLIARAKRDGRTDPLAHYETRPPASETLAILKLLELAYWTKAKLHIFHTSQPRSVELAQWFKGQGVDVSVETCPHYLLLDAERDLPRVKAFAKINPSILKQPERDALWSHLLAGRVDIIASDHAPWLPERKNKENIFDNASGAPGLETSLPLMHDALVVQRGEDPSRVARLL
;
A
#
# COMPACT_ATOMS: atom_id res chain seq x y z
N MET A 1 4.84 4.63 38.15
CA MET A 1 6.06 4.04 37.56
C MET A 1 5.71 3.61 36.15
N LEU A 2 6.61 3.84 35.18
CA LEU A 2 6.43 3.44 33.79
C LEU A 2 7.01 2.04 33.57
N ASP A 3 6.53 1.33 32.54
CA ASP A 3 7.14 0.07 32.11
C ASP A 3 8.40 0.36 31.28
N LEU A 4 8.27 1.27 30.29
CA LEU A 4 9.35 1.69 29.40
C LEU A 4 9.38 3.22 29.26
N LEU A 5 10.58 3.78 29.19
CA LEU A 5 10.83 5.17 28.81
C LEU A 5 11.83 5.23 27.64
N VAL A 6 11.35 5.70 26.48
CA VAL A 6 12.18 5.93 25.29
C VAL A 6 12.57 7.40 25.22
N LYS A 7 13.86 7.70 25.13
CA LYS A 7 14.41 9.06 25.08
C LYS A 7 14.94 9.37 23.68
N GLY A 8 14.72 10.58 23.18
CA GLY A 8 15.22 11.00 21.86
C GLY A 8 14.44 12.19 21.31
N ASP A 9 14.59 12.46 20.01
CA ASP A 9 13.80 13.48 19.32
C ASP A 9 12.46 12.88 18.90
N VAL A 10 11.41 13.12 19.69
CA VAL A 10 10.09 12.48 19.51
C VAL A 10 9.34 13.13 18.35
N VAL A 11 9.08 12.37 17.31
CA VAL A 11 8.33 12.83 16.13
C VAL A 11 6.84 12.65 16.39
N LEU A 12 6.08 13.74 16.19
CA LEU A 12 4.63 13.78 16.29
C LEU A 12 4.04 14.17 14.92
N GLY A 13 2.74 13.95 14.73
CA GLY A 13 2.05 14.32 13.48
C GLY A 13 2.03 15.83 13.16
N HIS A 14 2.55 16.69 14.04
CA HIS A 14 2.57 18.14 13.87
C HIS A 14 3.95 18.79 14.14
N GLY A 15 4.99 17.98 14.40
CA GLY A 15 6.36 18.49 14.61
C GLY A 15 7.22 17.54 15.42
N VAL A 16 8.40 18.00 15.83
CA VAL A 16 9.38 17.19 16.60
C VAL A 16 9.64 17.82 17.96
N VAL A 17 9.47 17.04 19.03
CA VAL A 17 9.89 17.41 20.38
C VAL A 17 11.34 16.99 20.56
N ARG A 18 12.25 17.96 20.45
CA ARG A 18 13.70 17.74 20.58
C ARG A 18 14.06 17.37 22.01
N ASN A 19 14.94 16.37 22.17
CA ASN A 19 15.38 15.86 23.47
C ASN A 19 14.21 15.57 24.42
N GLY A 20 13.16 14.94 23.90
CA GLY A 20 11.97 14.54 24.64
C GLY A 20 12.04 13.09 25.11
N ALA A 21 10.90 12.60 25.61
CA ALA A 21 10.72 11.19 25.92
C ALA A 21 9.27 10.72 25.78
N VAL A 22 9.08 9.43 25.49
CA VAL A 22 7.80 8.73 25.48
C VAL A 22 7.78 7.70 26.60
N GLY A 23 6.81 7.80 27.50
CA GLY A 23 6.57 6.83 28.56
C GLY A 23 5.46 5.86 28.20
N VAL A 24 5.65 4.58 28.53
CA VAL A 24 4.72 3.49 28.19
C VAL A 24 4.29 2.75 29.46
N VAL A 25 3.01 2.40 29.54
CA VAL A 25 2.41 1.51 30.56
C VAL A 25 1.42 0.56 29.88
N GLY A 26 1.54 -0.74 30.12
CA GLY A 26 0.66 -1.77 29.59
C GLY A 26 0.60 -1.77 28.06
N GLY A 27 1.74 -1.51 27.39
CA GLY A 27 1.83 -1.42 25.93
C GLY A 27 1.19 -0.17 25.31
N LYS A 28 0.78 0.81 26.12
CA LYS A 28 0.18 2.06 25.64
C LYS A 28 1.00 3.28 26.06
N VAL A 29 0.99 4.31 25.23
CA VAL A 29 1.60 5.60 25.57
C VAL A 29 0.88 6.20 26.77
N ALA A 30 1.62 6.35 27.88
CA ALA A 30 1.12 6.91 29.13
C ALA A 30 1.46 8.40 29.28
N GLY A 31 2.48 8.89 28.57
CA GLY A 31 2.85 10.30 28.59
C GLY A 31 3.93 10.66 27.58
N LEU A 32 3.89 11.91 27.14
CA LEU A 32 4.94 12.57 26.37
C LEU A 32 5.59 13.63 27.25
N TYR A 33 6.92 13.65 27.30
CA TYR A 33 7.68 14.53 28.18
C TYR A 33 8.61 15.41 27.36
N ALA A 34 8.55 16.73 27.60
CA ALA A 34 9.40 17.70 26.93
C ALA A 34 10.89 17.57 27.29
N ALA A 35 11.21 16.83 28.37
CA ALA A 35 12.55 16.45 28.75
C ALA A 35 12.53 15.09 29.48
N PRO A 36 13.52 14.20 29.28
CA PRO A 36 13.59 12.92 29.98
C PRO A 36 13.52 13.04 31.51
N ALA A 37 14.10 14.10 32.08
CA ALA A 37 14.10 14.32 33.52
C ALA A 37 12.71 14.64 34.11
N ALA A 38 11.75 15.03 33.27
CA ALA A 38 10.36 15.25 33.69
C ALA A 38 9.53 13.96 33.72
N ALA A 39 10.06 12.85 33.20
CA ALA A 39 9.36 11.57 33.19
C ALA A 39 9.40 10.89 34.56
N PRO A 40 8.32 10.18 34.97
CA PRO A 40 8.36 9.28 36.12
C PRO A 40 9.43 8.19 35.94
N ALA A 41 9.88 7.61 37.04
CA ALA A 41 10.76 6.45 37.01
C ALA A 41 10.14 5.30 36.18
N ALA A 42 10.98 4.63 35.38
CA ALA A 42 10.60 3.53 34.50
C ALA A 42 11.37 2.25 34.87
N ALA A 43 10.76 1.08 34.65
CA ALA A 43 11.42 -0.20 34.85
C ALA A 43 12.52 -0.43 33.81
N GLU A 44 12.26 -0.05 32.56
CA GLU A 44 13.23 -0.07 31.46
C GLU A 44 13.37 1.33 30.82
N SER A 45 14.56 1.64 30.31
CA SER A 45 14.77 2.86 29.53
C SER A 45 15.66 2.59 28.33
N VAL A 46 15.23 3.10 27.18
CA VAL A 46 16.00 3.09 25.93
C VAL A 46 16.48 4.51 25.67
N ASP A 47 17.80 4.67 25.54
CA ASP A 47 18.42 5.96 25.22
C ASP A 47 18.72 6.02 23.72
N SER A 48 17.91 6.81 23.01
CA SER A 48 18.07 7.11 21.58
C SER A 48 18.38 8.59 21.38
N THR A 49 19.15 9.19 22.30
CA THR A 49 19.60 10.58 22.18
C THR A 49 20.34 10.80 20.85
N GLY A 50 19.94 11.84 20.12
CA GLY A 50 20.47 12.13 18.78
C GLY A 50 19.77 11.36 17.65
N CYS A 51 18.85 10.46 17.96
CA CYS A 51 17.99 9.78 16.99
C CYS A 51 16.57 10.35 17.01
N LEU A 52 15.88 10.20 15.88
CA LEU A 52 14.44 10.45 15.78
C LEU A 52 13.67 9.23 16.31
N VAL A 53 12.67 9.48 17.16
CA VAL A 53 11.75 8.48 17.67
C VAL A 53 10.42 8.67 16.95
N TYR A 54 10.20 7.91 15.89
CA TYR A 54 8.96 7.94 15.12
C TYR A 54 7.83 7.13 15.80
N PRO A 55 6.55 7.47 15.57
CA PRO A 55 5.48 6.49 15.67
C PRO A 55 5.82 5.27 14.79
N GLY A 56 5.41 4.07 15.18
CA GLY A 56 5.58 2.92 14.29
C GLY A 56 4.76 3.11 13.01
N MET A 57 5.36 2.83 11.85
CA MET A 57 4.70 3.02 10.56
C MET A 57 3.55 2.03 10.38
N VAL A 58 2.55 2.43 9.60
CA VAL A 58 1.40 1.60 9.23
C VAL A 58 1.40 1.38 7.72
N ASP A 59 1.88 0.23 7.27
CA ASP A 59 1.90 -0.09 5.86
C ASP A 59 0.55 -0.67 5.41
N ALA A 60 -0.20 0.13 4.67
CA ALA A 60 -1.56 -0.22 4.23
C ALA A 60 -1.63 -1.24 3.08
N HIS A 61 -0.48 -1.66 2.52
CA HIS A 61 -0.45 -2.46 1.30
C HIS A 61 0.69 -3.50 1.28
N VAL A 62 0.44 -4.66 1.88
CA VAL A 62 1.41 -5.76 1.95
C VAL A 62 0.77 -7.04 1.43
N HIS A 63 1.48 -7.79 0.59
CA HIS A 63 0.98 -9.05 0.02
C HIS A 63 1.67 -10.27 0.62
N CYS A 64 1.23 -10.72 1.80
CA CYS A 64 1.66 -12.01 2.36
C CYS A 64 1.08 -13.17 1.56
N HIS A 65 1.80 -14.31 1.45
CA HIS A 65 1.35 -15.51 0.74
C HIS A 65 0.95 -15.31 -0.74
N SER A 66 1.24 -14.14 -1.31
CA SER A 66 1.01 -13.83 -2.73
C SER A 66 1.93 -14.61 -3.67
N ASN A 67 3.00 -15.15 -3.12
CA ASN A 67 3.86 -16.18 -3.68
C ASN A 67 4.25 -17.19 -2.59
N GLN A 68 4.74 -18.37 -2.97
CA GLN A 68 5.04 -19.45 -2.01
C GLN A 68 6.20 -19.16 -1.04
N ALA A 69 7.08 -18.22 -1.38
CA ALA A 69 8.25 -17.89 -0.57
C ALA A 69 7.97 -16.75 0.44
N GLU A 70 6.92 -15.96 0.24
CA GLU A 70 6.55 -14.87 1.15
C GLU A 70 5.48 -15.33 2.12
N THR A 71 5.76 -15.19 3.42
CA THR A 71 4.88 -15.68 4.49
C THR A 71 4.61 -14.57 5.49
N ILE A 72 3.55 -14.71 6.28
CA ILE A 72 3.23 -13.73 7.35
C ILE A 72 4.41 -13.57 8.32
N ALA A 73 5.13 -14.64 8.63
CA ALA A 73 6.31 -14.58 9.50
C ALA A 73 7.45 -13.74 8.91
N LEU A 74 7.76 -13.93 7.62
CA LEU A 74 8.83 -13.22 6.94
C LEU A 74 8.45 -11.75 6.70
N ALA A 75 7.24 -11.49 6.20
CA ALA A 75 6.72 -10.14 6.01
C ALA A 75 6.73 -9.35 7.32
N THR A 76 6.19 -9.90 8.41
CA THR A 76 6.17 -9.19 9.70
C THR A 76 7.55 -9.03 10.33
N GLN A 77 8.50 -9.93 10.03
CA GLN A 77 9.90 -9.74 10.42
C GLN A 77 10.55 -8.59 9.64
N ALA A 78 10.32 -8.50 8.33
CA ALA A 78 10.80 -7.40 7.49
C ALA A 78 10.15 -6.06 7.89
N ALA A 79 8.87 -6.07 8.25
CA ALA A 79 8.16 -4.92 8.81
C ALA A 79 8.85 -4.38 10.06
N ALA A 80 9.10 -5.25 11.04
CA ALA A 80 9.78 -4.88 12.28
C ALA A 80 11.18 -4.29 12.02
N ALA A 81 11.94 -4.89 11.09
CA ALA A 81 13.27 -4.39 10.71
C ALA A 81 13.21 -3.01 10.03
N GLY A 82 12.15 -2.72 9.28
CA GLY A 82 11.91 -1.45 8.60
C GLY A 82 11.26 -0.35 9.45
N GLY A 83 10.93 -0.61 10.72
CA GLY A 83 10.22 0.32 11.58
C GLY A 83 8.70 0.38 11.36
N VAL A 84 8.14 -0.61 10.66
CA VAL A 84 6.70 -0.81 10.48
C VAL A 84 6.18 -1.66 11.63
N THR A 85 5.17 -1.17 12.37
CA THR A 85 4.59 -1.87 13.52
C THR A 85 3.19 -2.39 13.25
N THR A 86 2.59 -1.98 12.14
CA THR A 86 1.30 -2.50 11.68
C THR A 86 1.30 -2.65 10.17
N ILE A 87 0.83 -3.79 9.67
CA ILE A 87 0.60 -3.99 8.24
C ILE A 87 -0.88 -4.27 7.99
N LEU A 88 -1.38 -3.85 6.82
CA LEU A 88 -2.64 -4.32 6.27
C LEU A 88 -2.32 -5.34 5.17
N ASP A 89 -2.70 -6.58 5.43
CA ASP A 89 -2.42 -7.68 4.54
C ASP A 89 -3.50 -7.82 3.46
N MET A 90 -3.04 -7.97 2.22
CA MET A 90 -3.88 -8.11 1.03
C MET A 90 -4.50 -9.51 0.94
N PRO A 91 -5.71 -9.63 0.37
CA PRO A 91 -6.51 -10.86 0.44
C PRO A 91 -6.21 -11.88 -0.67
N TYR A 92 -5.03 -11.83 -1.30
CA TYR A 92 -4.75 -12.53 -2.56
C TYR A 92 -3.76 -13.69 -2.42
N ASP A 93 -3.88 -14.46 -1.34
CA ASP A 93 -3.05 -15.62 -1.04
C ASP A 93 -3.16 -16.68 -2.14
N ILE A 94 -2.04 -17.33 -2.47
CA ILE A 94 -2.05 -18.45 -3.40
C ILE A 94 -2.93 -19.59 -2.84
N GLY A 95 -3.84 -20.08 -3.69
CA GLY A 95 -4.70 -21.22 -3.39
C GLY A 95 -6.03 -20.87 -2.74
N ALA A 96 -6.10 -19.79 -1.95
CA ALA A 96 -7.32 -19.40 -1.25
C ALA A 96 -7.34 -17.89 -0.97
N PRO A 97 -7.88 -17.05 -1.87
CA PRO A 97 -8.09 -15.64 -1.57
C PRO A 97 -9.01 -15.49 -0.35
N VAL A 98 -8.79 -14.46 0.46
CA VAL A 98 -9.52 -14.23 1.72
C VAL A 98 -10.92 -13.66 1.43
N ASN A 99 -11.83 -14.55 0.98
CA ASN A 99 -13.18 -14.21 0.54
C ASN A 99 -14.30 -14.97 1.25
N THR A 100 -13.97 -15.81 2.25
CA THR A 100 -14.95 -16.43 3.14
C THR A 100 -14.53 -16.28 4.60
N VAL A 101 -15.51 -16.44 5.50
CA VAL A 101 -15.29 -16.40 6.96
C VAL A 101 -14.32 -17.49 7.41
N GLU A 102 -14.40 -18.68 6.83
CA GLU A 102 -13.54 -19.81 7.17
C GLU A 102 -12.07 -19.50 6.85
N ILE A 103 -11.81 -18.96 5.66
CA ILE A 103 -10.45 -18.56 5.23
C ILE A 103 -9.94 -17.41 6.09
N PHE A 104 -10.78 -16.41 6.35
CA PHE A 104 -10.44 -15.27 7.20
C PHE A 104 -10.00 -15.72 8.60
N ARG A 105 -10.81 -16.57 9.27
CA ARG A 105 -10.49 -17.09 10.61
C ARG A 105 -9.23 -17.95 10.62
N ALA A 106 -9.04 -18.79 9.60
CA ALA A 106 -7.84 -19.62 9.49
C ALA A 106 -6.57 -18.74 9.42
N LYS A 107 -6.62 -17.65 8.64
CA LYS A 107 -5.51 -16.72 8.51
C LYS A 107 -5.28 -15.89 9.78
N VAL A 108 -6.34 -15.45 10.47
CA VAL A 108 -6.22 -14.82 11.81
C VAL A 108 -5.52 -15.75 12.81
N ALA A 109 -5.85 -17.05 12.80
CA ALA A 109 -5.19 -18.03 13.66
C ALA A 109 -3.70 -18.21 13.30
N GLU A 110 -3.35 -18.17 12.02
CA GLU A 110 -1.95 -18.18 11.58
C GLU A 110 -1.20 -16.93 12.06
N ILE A 111 -1.77 -15.74 11.82
CA ILE A 111 -1.22 -14.44 12.25
C ILE A 111 -0.91 -14.48 13.75
N GLY A 112 -1.88 -14.89 14.58
CA GLY A 112 -1.71 -14.95 16.03
C GLY A 112 -0.60 -15.90 16.50
N ARG A 113 -0.16 -16.83 15.65
CA ARG A 113 0.93 -17.76 15.94
C ARG A 113 2.29 -17.24 15.49
N VAL A 114 2.37 -16.49 14.39
CA VAL A 114 3.65 -16.21 13.70
C VAL A 114 4.01 -14.73 13.58
N ALA A 115 3.05 -13.82 13.66
CA ALA A 115 3.30 -12.41 13.42
C ALA A 115 4.27 -11.81 14.45
N ARG A 116 5.11 -10.88 13.98
CA ARG A 116 6.05 -10.09 14.80
C ARG A 116 5.60 -8.66 15.05
N VAL A 117 4.64 -8.18 14.26
CA VAL A 117 4.02 -6.86 14.33
C VAL A 117 2.51 -7.04 14.22
N ASP A 118 1.73 -5.98 14.48
CA ASP A 118 0.28 -6.06 14.36
C ASP A 118 -0.13 -6.23 12.89
N VAL A 119 -1.18 -7.02 12.65
CA VAL A 119 -1.69 -7.29 11.30
C VAL A 119 -3.19 -7.02 11.27
N ALA A 120 -3.59 -6.08 10.44
CA ALA A 120 -4.98 -5.93 10.01
C ALA A 120 -5.17 -6.66 8.67
N MET A 121 -6.40 -7.09 8.40
CA MET A 121 -6.71 -7.88 7.20
C MET A 121 -7.76 -7.18 6.35
N LEU A 122 -7.45 -7.05 5.07
CA LEU A 122 -8.45 -6.80 4.04
C LEU A 122 -9.09 -8.12 3.62
N ALA A 123 -10.32 -8.06 3.11
CA ALA A 123 -10.97 -9.17 2.45
C ALA A 123 -11.16 -8.87 0.95
N THR A 124 -11.44 -9.91 0.15
CA THR A 124 -11.89 -9.76 -1.24
C THR A 124 -13.23 -10.45 -1.43
N LEU A 125 -13.84 -10.21 -2.58
CA LEU A 125 -15.04 -10.91 -3.02
C LEU A 125 -14.74 -11.75 -4.26
N ARG A 126 -15.59 -12.74 -4.52
CA ARG A 126 -15.53 -13.59 -5.71
C ARG A 126 -15.97 -12.83 -6.95
N LYS A 127 -15.60 -13.33 -8.14
CA LYS A 127 -15.92 -12.71 -9.44
C LYS A 127 -17.41 -12.44 -9.65
N ARG A 128 -18.27 -13.29 -9.09
CA ARG A 128 -19.74 -13.19 -9.13
C ARG A 128 -20.30 -13.18 -7.70
N ALA A 129 -19.73 -12.33 -6.86
CA ALA A 129 -20.18 -12.21 -5.48
C ALA A 129 -21.53 -11.50 -5.39
N GLU A 130 -22.32 -11.91 -4.42
CA GLU A 130 -23.55 -11.24 -4.05
C GLU A 130 -23.32 -10.31 -2.86
N ALA A 131 -24.23 -9.34 -2.64
CA ALA A 131 -24.08 -8.35 -1.58
C ALA A 131 -24.03 -8.98 -0.17
N ASP A 132 -24.73 -10.09 0.05
CA ASP A 132 -24.80 -10.77 1.36
C ASP A 132 -23.46 -11.43 1.78
N GLU A 133 -22.49 -11.54 0.87
CA GLU A 133 -21.12 -12.00 1.18
C GLU A 133 -20.30 -10.95 1.95
N VAL A 134 -20.70 -9.67 1.92
CA VAL A 134 -19.95 -8.56 2.56
C VAL A 134 -20.07 -8.60 4.09
N ALA A 135 -21.31 -8.64 4.61
CA ALA A 135 -21.57 -8.49 6.04
C ALA A 135 -20.91 -9.57 6.92
N PRO A 136 -20.81 -10.86 6.50
CA PRO A 136 -20.05 -11.86 7.25
C PRO A 136 -18.58 -11.49 7.45
N LEU A 137 -17.88 -11.04 6.40
CA LEU A 137 -16.46 -10.69 6.47
C LEU A 137 -16.20 -9.46 7.35
N VAL A 138 -17.06 -8.44 7.27
CA VAL A 138 -16.96 -7.27 8.16
C VAL A 138 -17.17 -7.68 9.63
N ARG A 139 -18.13 -8.57 9.91
CA ARG A 139 -18.39 -9.06 11.28
C ARG A 139 -17.21 -9.84 11.87
N GLU A 140 -16.40 -10.48 11.04
CA GLU A 140 -15.15 -11.14 11.48
C GLU A 140 -14.01 -10.16 11.74
N GLY A 141 -14.15 -8.89 11.32
CA GLY A 141 -13.16 -7.84 11.55
C GLY A 141 -12.31 -7.47 10.34
N ALA A 142 -12.75 -7.80 9.11
CA ALA A 142 -12.10 -7.26 7.92
C ALA A 142 -12.11 -5.71 7.97
N CYS A 143 -10.93 -5.09 7.87
CA CYS A 143 -10.80 -3.63 7.98
C CYS A 143 -11.20 -2.88 6.70
N GLY A 144 -11.47 -3.62 5.63
CA GLY A 144 -11.87 -3.10 4.32
C GLY A 144 -11.84 -4.19 3.27
N PHE A 145 -12.15 -3.81 2.04
CA PHE A 145 -12.13 -4.71 0.89
C PHE A 145 -11.11 -4.27 -0.16
N LYS A 146 -10.38 -5.24 -0.72
CA LYS A 146 -9.57 -5.04 -1.92
C LYS A 146 -10.14 -5.89 -3.04
N MET A 147 -10.45 -5.27 -4.18
CA MET A 147 -10.94 -5.95 -5.39
C MET A 147 -10.11 -5.52 -6.61
N SER A 148 -10.46 -6.00 -7.80
CA SER A 148 -9.78 -5.61 -9.04
C SER A 148 -10.77 -5.22 -10.12
N VAL A 149 -10.39 -4.25 -10.95
CA VAL A 149 -10.99 -4.05 -12.29
C VAL A 149 -10.07 -4.53 -13.42
N TYR A 150 -9.00 -5.24 -13.06
CA TYR A 150 -8.02 -5.90 -13.93
C TYR A 150 -7.92 -7.38 -13.57
N GLU A 151 -7.97 -8.29 -14.54
CA GLU A 151 -7.83 -9.72 -14.26
C GLU A 151 -6.35 -10.14 -14.14
N THR A 152 -5.89 -10.42 -12.91
CA THR A 152 -4.55 -11.01 -12.71
C THR A 152 -4.62 -12.54 -12.63
N ASP A 153 -5.70 -13.06 -12.04
CA ASP A 153 -5.97 -14.50 -11.92
C ASP A 153 -7.50 -14.69 -11.84
N PRO A 154 -8.10 -15.64 -12.56
CA PRO A 154 -9.56 -15.77 -12.67
C PRO A 154 -10.27 -16.13 -11.35
N ASP A 155 -9.55 -16.67 -10.38
CA ASP A 155 -10.12 -17.10 -9.10
C ASP A 155 -9.53 -16.31 -7.92
N ARG A 156 -8.19 -16.18 -7.87
CA ARG A 156 -7.48 -15.52 -6.78
C ARG A 156 -7.60 -14.01 -6.83
N PHE A 157 -7.47 -13.42 -8.02
CA PHE A 157 -7.45 -11.97 -8.20
C PHE A 157 -8.22 -11.57 -9.48
N PRO A 158 -9.54 -11.86 -9.50
CA PRO A 158 -10.36 -11.69 -10.70
C PRO A 158 -10.67 -10.23 -10.96
N ARG A 159 -10.95 -9.92 -12.23
CA ARG A 159 -11.70 -8.70 -12.55
C ARG A 159 -13.13 -8.85 -12.08
N ILE A 160 -13.59 -7.90 -11.26
CA ILE A 160 -15.00 -7.79 -10.87
C ILE A 160 -15.72 -6.89 -11.89
N ASP A 161 -16.80 -7.41 -12.46
CA ASP A 161 -17.57 -6.69 -13.47
C ASP A 161 -18.43 -5.58 -12.85
N ASP A 162 -18.71 -4.54 -13.63
CA ASP A 162 -19.37 -3.32 -13.14
C ASP A 162 -20.75 -3.57 -12.51
N HIS A 163 -21.50 -4.55 -13.01
CA HIS A 163 -22.81 -4.91 -12.44
C HIS A 163 -22.69 -5.54 -11.05
N VAL A 164 -21.61 -6.29 -10.79
CA VAL A 164 -21.31 -6.85 -9.46
C VAL A 164 -20.87 -5.73 -8.52
N LEU A 165 -20.00 -4.83 -8.98
CA LEU A 165 -19.61 -3.65 -8.20
C LEU A 165 -20.83 -2.81 -7.79
N TRP A 166 -21.76 -2.59 -8.72
CA TRP A 166 -23.01 -1.88 -8.46
C TRP A 166 -23.86 -2.53 -7.36
N GLN A 167 -23.82 -3.87 -7.26
CA GLN A 167 -24.55 -4.62 -6.23
C GLN A 167 -23.85 -4.60 -4.86
N VAL A 168 -22.53 -4.78 -4.81
CA VAL A 168 -21.80 -4.97 -3.54
C VAL A 168 -21.36 -3.68 -2.87
N LEU A 169 -21.06 -2.62 -3.64
CA LEU A 169 -20.57 -1.35 -3.10
C LEU A 169 -21.54 -0.66 -2.12
N PRO A 170 -22.87 -0.62 -2.37
CA PRO A 170 -23.81 -0.09 -1.39
C PRO A 170 -23.81 -0.85 -0.07
N GLU A 171 -23.62 -2.17 -0.09
CA GLU A 171 -23.55 -2.96 1.14
C GLU A 171 -22.26 -2.65 1.91
N ILE A 172 -21.11 -2.57 1.23
CA ILE A 172 -19.85 -2.14 1.86
C ILE A 172 -20.00 -0.75 2.50
N ALA A 173 -20.64 0.20 1.79
CA ALA A 173 -20.89 1.54 2.29
C ALA A 173 -21.72 1.55 3.59
N ARG A 174 -22.72 0.66 3.73
CA ARG A 174 -23.54 0.53 4.95
C ARG A 174 -22.74 0.14 6.18
N HIS A 175 -21.66 -0.62 6.00
CA HIS A 175 -20.76 -1.01 7.09
C HIS A 175 -19.67 0.03 7.37
N GLY A 176 -19.50 1.02 6.49
CA GLY A 176 -18.59 2.14 6.71
C GLY A 176 -17.10 1.80 6.62
N VAL A 177 -16.74 0.63 6.10
CA VAL A 177 -15.35 0.21 5.83
C VAL A 177 -14.92 0.67 4.43
N PRO A 178 -13.62 0.94 4.21
CA PRO A 178 -13.10 1.29 2.89
C PRO A 178 -13.12 0.11 1.92
N VAL A 179 -13.17 0.45 0.64
CA VAL A 179 -12.95 -0.47 -0.47
C VAL A 179 -11.97 0.16 -1.45
N GLY A 180 -11.02 -0.61 -1.93
CA GLY A 180 -10.13 -0.15 -2.99
C GLY A 180 -9.83 -1.22 -4.01
N PHE A 181 -9.17 -0.80 -5.07
CA PHE A 181 -9.04 -1.60 -6.28
C PHE A 181 -7.61 -1.62 -6.79
N HIS A 182 -7.24 -2.67 -7.50
CA HIS A 182 -6.23 -2.51 -8.55
C HIS A 182 -6.92 -1.88 -9.77
N GLY A 183 -6.50 -0.65 -10.12
CA GLY A 183 -7.20 0.23 -11.05
C GLY A 183 -6.49 0.38 -12.39
N GLU A 184 -6.40 -0.68 -13.20
CA GLU A 184 -5.96 -0.61 -14.60
C GLU A 184 -6.99 -1.28 -15.52
N ILE A 185 -7.11 -0.85 -16.78
CA ILE A 185 -7.93 -1.53 -17.80
C ILE A 185 -7.10 -2.61 -18.50
N ASP A 186 -7.36 -3.87 -18.17
CA ASP A 186 -6.69 -5.06 -18.73
C ASP A 186 -6.80 -5.14 -20.26
N LEU A 187 -7.98 -4.89 -20.84
CA LEU A 187 -8.21 -4.98 -22.29
C LEU A 187 -7.26 -4.10 -23.12
N ILE A 188 -6.95 -2.89 -22.63
CA ILE A 188 -6.00 -1.98 -23.30
C ILE A 188 -4.59 -2.57 -23.20
N ILE A 189 -4.22 -3.03 -22.00
CA ILE A 189 -2.88 -3.53 -21.70
C ILE A 189 -2.60 -4.83 -22.47
N GLU A 190 -3.54 -5.77 -22.48
CA GLU A 190 -3.40 -7.05 -23.19
C GLU A 190 -3.22 -6.86 -24.68
N ASP A 191 -3.99 -5.98 -25.32
CA ASP A 191 -3.83 -5.67 -26.75
C ASP A 191 -2.46 -5.02 -27.03
N LEU A 192 -2.01 -4.09 -26.19
CA LEU A 192 -0.70 -3.46 -26.33
C LEU A 192 0.45 -4.46 -26.11
N ILE A 193 0.35 -5.35 -25.13
CA ILE A 193 1.32 -6.44 -24.92
C ILE A 193 1.34 -7.36 -26.14
N ALA A 194 0.18 -7.73 -26.68
CA ALA A 194 0.10 -8.60 -27.86
C ALA A 194 0.72 -7.93 -29.10
N ARG A 195 0.52 -6.62 -29.29
CA ARG A 195 1.17 -5.82 -30.33
C ARG A 195 2.68 -5.78 -30.15
N ALA A 196 3.16 -5.42 -28.96
CA ALA A 196 4.59 -5.37 -28.65
C ALA A 196 5.29 -6.71 -28.92
N LYS A 197 4.66 -7.83 -28.55
CA LYS A 197 5.16 -9.18 -28.86
C LYS A 197 5.23 -9.46 -30.37
N ARG A 198 4.21 -9.07 -31.14
CA ARG A 198 4.23 -9.22 -32.62
C ARG A 198 5.34 -8.40 -33.27
N ASP A 199 5.63 -7.23 -32.71
CA ASP A 199 6.66 -6.31 -33.20
C ASP A 199 8.07 -6.65 -32.66
N GLY A 200 8.20 -7.75 -31.88
CA GLY A 200 9.48 -8.17 -31.28
C GLY A 200 9.95 -7.30 -30.11
N ARG A 201 9.13 -6.35 -29.64
CA ARG A 201 9.40 -5.49 -28.48
C ARG A 201 9.12 -6.23 -27.18
N THR A 202 10.13 -6.91 -26.66
CA THR A 202 10.08 -7.65 -25.38
C THR A 202 11.12 -7.16 -24.36
N ASP A 203 11.77 -6.03 -24.67
CA ASP A 203 12.72 -5.36 -23.79
C ASP A 203 12.04 -4.78 -22.53
N PRO A 204 12.79 -4.50 -21.45
CA PRO A 204 12.21 -4.01 -20.20
C PRO A 204 11.33 -2.76 -20.32
N LEU A 205 11.64 -1.83 -21.24
CA LEU A 205 10.88 -0.59 -21.40
C LEU A 205 9.50 -0.84 -22.02
N ALA A 206 9.33 -1.92 -22.78
CA ALA A 206 8.04 -2.32 -23.34
C ALA A 206 6.96 -2.55 -22.24
N HIS A 207 7.36 -2.89 -21.00
CA HIS A 207 6.40 -2.97 -19.88
C HIS A 207 5.76 -1.63 -19.53
N TYR A 208 6.54 -0.54 -19.54
CA TYR A 208 6.02 0.82 -19.36
C TYR A 208 5.14 1.21 -20.55
N GLU A 209 5.62 1.00 -21.78
CA GLU A 209 4.93 1.44 -23.01
C GLU A 209 3.59 0.75 -23.24
N THR A 210 3.42 -0.47 -22.74
CA THR A 210 2.17 -1.25 -22.86
C THR A 210 1.15 -0.95 -21.77
N ARG A 211 1.46 -0.05 -20.84
CA ARG A 211 0.59 0.40 -19.73
C ARG A 211 0.41 1.92 -19.78
N PRO A 212 -0.27 2.45 -20.82
CA PRO A 212 -0.42 3.88 -21.00
C PRO A 212 -1.23 4.50 -19.86
N PRO A 213 -1.04 5.79 -19.51
CA PRO A 213 -1.78 6.45 -18.44
C PRO A 213 -3.32 6.32 -18.52
N ALA A 214 -3.85 6.14 -19.74
CA ALA A 214 -5.27 5.89 -19.97
C ALA A 214 -5.78 4.60 -19.32
N SER A 215 -4.96 3.55 -19.17
CA SER A 215 -5.37 2.31 -18.50
C SER A 215 -5.70 2.56 -17.03
N GLU A 216 -4.89 3.36 -16.34
CA GLU A 216 -5.13 3.69 -14.93
C GLU A 216 -6.26 4.72 -14.80
N THR A 217 -6.16 5.84 -15.51
CA THR A 217 -7.07 6.97 -15.31
C THR A 217 -8.52 6.65 -15.67
N LEU A 218 -8.78 5.81 -16.68
CA LEU A 218 -10.15 5.36 -17.00
C LEU A 218 -10.72 4.44 -15.92
N ALA A 219 -9.90 3.52 -15.40
CA ALA A 219 -10.30 2.63 -14.32
C ALA A 219 -10.63 3.43 -13.05
N ILE A 220 -9.77 4.37 -12.68
CA ILE A 220 -9.98 5.25 -11.53
C ILE A 220 -11.21 6.14 -11.70
N LEU A 221 -11.41 6.75 -12.87
CA LEU A 221 -12.60 7.57 -13.14
C LEU A 221 -13.89 6.77 -12.95
N LYS A 222 -13.94 5.53 -13.47
CA LYS A 222 -15.09 4.63 -13.28
C LYS A 222 -15.35 4.35 -11.80
N LEU A 223 -14.30 4.05 -11.03
CA LEU A 223 -14.42 3.75 -9.61
C LEU A 223 -14.87 4.97 -8.78
N LEU A 224 -14.40 6.17 -9.15
CA LEU A 224 -14.82 7.42 -8.54
C LEU A 224 -16.31 7.70 -8.78
N GLU A 225 -16.80 7.48 -10.01
CA GLU A 225 -18.24 7.57 -10.33
C GLU A 225 -19.06 6.55 -9.53
N LEU A 226 -18.61 5.29 -9.45
CA LEU A 226 -19.28 4.28 -8.63
C LEU A 226 -19.34 4.70 -7.16
N ALA A 227 -18.24 5.20 -6.60
CA ALA A 227 -18.19 5.70 -5.23
C ALA A 227 -19.13 6.89 -5.00
N TYR A 228 -19.21 7.82 -5.96
CA TYR A 228 -20.13 8.96 -5.91
C TYR A 228 -21.59 8.53 -5.76
N TRP A 229 -22.03 7.55 -6.56
CA TRP A 229 -23.42 7.07 -6.57
C TRP A 229 -23.74 6.13 -5.42
N THR A 230 -22.81 5.27 -5.02
CA THR A 230 -23.03 4.24 -3.99
C THR A 230 -22.67 4.69 -2.58
N LYS A 231 -21.97 5.82 -2.44
CA LYS A 231 -21.43 6.35 -1.18
C LYS A 231 -20.38 5.43 -0.53
N ALA A 232 -19.79 4.52 -1.31
CA ALA A 232 -18.68 3.71 -0.85
C ALA A 232 -17.45 4.59 -0.55
N LYS A 233 -16.73 4.26 0.53
CA LYS A 233 -15.47 4.89 0.88
C LYS A 233 -14.36 4.30 0.02
N LEU A 234 -13.92 5.03 -1.00
CA LEU A 234 -12.95 4.55 -1.97
C LEU A 234 -11.51 4.77 -1.47
N HIS A 235 -10.66 3.77 -1.56
CA HIS A 235 -9.21 3.93 -1.44
C HIS A 235 -8.55 3.57 -2.77
N ILE A 236 -7.82 4.52 -3.36
CA ILE A 236 -7.09 4.30 -4.60
C ILE A 236 -5.69 3.83 -4.25
N PHE A 237 -5.49 2.52 -4.41
CA PHE A 237 -4.20 1.87 -4.17
C PHE A 237 -3.17 2.21 -5.26
N HIS A 238 -1.89 2.19 -4.90
CA HIS A 238 -0.68 2.30 -5.73
C HIS A 238 -0.85 3.24 -6.94
N THR A 239 -1.28 4.49 -6.68
CA THR A 239 -1.51 5.47 -7.74
C THR A 239 -0.18 5.85 -8.39
N SER A 240 -0.04 5.55 -9.68
CA SER A 240 1.14 5.95 -10.46
C SER A 240 0.90 7.27 -11.19
N GLN A 241 -0.32 7.52 -11.70
CA GLN A 241 -0.53 8.66 -12.58
C GLN A 241 -0.90 9.94 -11.81
N PRO A 242 -0.20 11.07 -12.05
CA PRO A 242 -0.57 12.38 -11.48
C PRO A 242 -2.02 12.76 -11.76
N ARG A 243 -2.53 12.37 -12.95
CA ARG A 243 -3.90 12.62 -13.35
C ARG A 243 -4.93 11.89 -12.48
N SER A 244 -4.62 10.69 -12.00
CA SER A 244 -5.49 9.95 -11.07
C SER A 244 -5.64 10.69 -9.74
N VAL A 245 -4.56 11.33 -9.25
CA VAL A 245 -4.62 12.19 -8.06
C VAL A 245 -5.52 13.40 -8.30
N GLU A 246 -5.41 14.07 -9.46
CA GLU A 246 -6.27 15.20 -9.80
C GLU A 246 -7.76 14.83 -9.87
N LEU A 247 -8.07 13.68 -10.45
CA LEU A 247 -9.44 13.16 -10.50
C LEU A 247 -9.96 12.90 -9.09
N ALA A 248 -9.19 12.24 -8.23
CA ALA A 248 -9.56 12.01 -6.85
C ALA A 248 -9.84 13.33 -6.10
N GLN A 249 -9.00 14.35 -6.27
CA GLN A 249 -9.22 15.67 -5.67
C GLN A 249 -10.49 16.36 -6.19
N TRP A 250 -10.80 16.22 -7.49
CA TRP A 250 -12.03 16.76 -8.07
C TRP A 250 -13.29 16.09 -7.49
N PHE A 251 -13.27 14.77 -7.28
CA PHE A 251 -14.37 14.04 -6.65
C PHE A 251 -14.45 14.28 -5.14
N LYS A 252 -13.31 14.44 -4.43
CA LYS A 252 -13.29 14.92 -3.03
C LYS A 252 -14.06 16.24 -2.90
N GLY A 253 -13.85 17.18 -3.84
CA GLY A 253 -14.58 18.46 -3.90
C GLY A 253 -16.10 18.34 -4.10
N GLN A 254 -16.59 17.17 -4.54
CA GLN A 254 -18.01 16.84 -4.67
C GLN A 254 -18.54 15.99 -3.51
N GLY A 255 -17.74 15.79 -2.46
CA GLY A 255 -18.13 15.03 -1.28
C GLY A 255 -17.98 13.52 -1.42
N VAL A 256 -17.22 13.02 -2.41
CA VAL A 256 -16.82 11.60 -2.42
C VAL A 256 -15.79 11.36 -1.32
N ASP A 257 -16.05 10.37 -0.47
CA ASP A 257 -15.09 9.86 0.50
C ASP A 257 -14.08 8.98 -0.24
N VAL A 258 -13.02 9.61 -0.74
CA VAL A 258 -11.92 8.94 -1.44
C VAL A 258 -10.58 9.27 -0.79
N SER A 259 -9.68 8.31 -0.73
CA SER A 259 -8.27 8.51 -0.36
C SER A 259 -7.36 7.93 -1.44
N VAL A 260 -6.12 8.42 -1.48
CA VAL A 260 -5.11 8.09 -2.50
C VAL A 260 -3.83 7.67 -1.81
N GLU A 261 -3.32 6.48 -2.13
CA GLU A 261 -1.93 6.14 -1.83
C GLU A 261 -1.06 6.21 -3.08
N THR A 262 0.23 6.38 -2.87
CA THR A 262 1.27 6.03 -3.84
C THR A 262 2.36 5.21 -3.15
N CYS A 263 3.40 4.82 -3.87
CA CYS A 263 4.44 3.94 -3.37
C CYS A 263 5.84 4.53 -3.62
N PRO A 264 6.84 4.20 -2.78
CA PRO A 264 8.20 4.74 -2.93
C PRO A 264 8.81 4.50 -4.31
N HIS A 265 8.53 3.36 -4.94
CA HIS A 265 9.07 3.04 -6.27
C HIS A 265 8.54 3.95 -7.39
N TYR A 266 7.31 4.50 -7.27
CA TYR A 266 6.81 5.50 -8.22
C TYR A 266 7.48 6.86 -8.05
N LEU A 267 7.97 7.16 -6.84
CA LEU A 267 8.60 8.42 -6.49
C LEU A 267 10.13 8.40 -6.71
N LEU A 268 10.78 7.25 -6.62
CA LEU A 268 12.24 7.14 -6.56
C LEU A 268 12.85 6.51 -7.81
N LEU A 269 12.13 5.62 -8.48
CA LEU A 269 12.60 5.00 -9.72
C LEU A 269 12.23 5.84 -10.95
N ASP A 270 12.91 5.58 -12.05
CA ASP A 270 12.62 6.17 -13.35
C ASP A 270 12.59 5.07 -14.41
N ALA A 271 11.54 5.03 -15.22
CA ALA A 271 11.34 3.98 -16.21
C ALA A 271 12.45 3.95 -17.27
N GLU A 272 12.93 5.09 -17.75
CA GLU A 272 13.98 5.16 -18.79
C GLU A 272 15.36 4.78 -18.23
N ARG A 273 15.63 5.13 -16.98
CA ARG A 273 16.90 4.82 -16.30
C ARG A 273 16.93 3.39 -15.74
N ASP A 274 15.89 2.97 -15.04
CA ASP A 274 15.94 1.80 -14.18
C ASP A 274 15.41 0.53 -14.85
N LEU A 275 14.39 0.58 -15.71
CA LEU A 275 13.93 -0.62 -16.42
C LEU A 275 15.06 -1.23 -17.28
N PRO A 276 15.85 -0.47 -18.07
CA PRO A 276 16.97 -1.07 -18.81
C PRO A 276 18.08 -1.60 -17.90
N ARG A 277 18.30 -0.97 -16.73
CA ARG A 277 19.41 -1.28 -15.81
C ARG A 277 19.14 -2.51 -14.95
N VAL A 278 17.97 -2.57 -14.30
CA VAL A 278 17.58 -3.66 -13.39
C VAL A 278 16.52 -4.59 -13.98
N LYS A 279 16.11 -4.36 -15.23
CA LYS A 279 15.21 -5.22 -15.99
C LYS A 279 13.90 -5.47 -15.22
N ALA A 280 13.46 -6.73 -15.18
CA ALA A 280 12.24 -7.13 -14.53
C ALA A 280 12.24 -6.91 -13.01
N PHE A 281 13.37 -6.62 -12.34
CA PHE A 281 13.36 -6.24 -10.92
C PHE A 281 12.58 -4.95 -10.65
N ALA A 282 12.54 -4.01 -11.61
CA ALA A 282 11.70 -2.81 -11.56
C ALA A 282 10.31 -2.97 -12.19
N LYS A 283 9.93 -4.19 -12.63
CA LYS A 283 8.60 -4.48 -13.18
C LYS A 283 7.55 -4.49 -12.06
N ILE A 284 6.64 -3.52 -12.08
CA ILE A 284 5.54 -3.30 -11.13
C ILE A 284 4.27 -2.97 -11.92
N ASN A 285 3.08 -3.26 -11.38
CA ASN A 285 1.79 -2.91 -11.99
C ASN A 285 1.01 -1.99 -11.03
N PRO A 286 0.64 -0.75 -11.41
CA PRO A 286 1.03 -0.03 -12.62
C PRO A 286 2.54 0.11 -12.80
N SER A 287 3.01 0.38 -14.02
CA SER A 287 4.45 0.55 -14.29
C SER A 287 5.03 1.75 -13.54
N ILE A 288 6.30 1.65 -13.13
CA ILE A 288 7.06 2.84 -12.71
C ILE A 288 7.09 3.89 -13.81
N LEU A 289 7.25 5.16 -13.42
CA LEU A 289 7.00 6.32 -14.26
C LEU A 289 8.27 6.84 -14.94
N LYS A 290 8.11 7.60 -16.02
CA LYS A 290 9.18 8.46 -16.54
C LYS A 290 9.29 9.73 -15.71
N GLN A 291 10.45 10.36 -15.77
CA GLN A 291 10.77 11.55 -14.98
C GLN A 291 9.67 12.64 -14.97
N PRO A 292 9.08 13.07 -16.11
CA PRO A 292 8.06 14.12 -16.08
C PRO A 292 6.82 13.75 -15.26
N GLU A 293 6.38 12.50 -15.34
CA GLU A 293 5.22 11.98 -14.61
C GLU A 293 5.55 11.84 -13.12
N ARG A 294 6.75 11.33 -12.81
CA ARG A 294 7.25 11.22 -11.44
C ARG A 294 7.37 12.59 -10.75
N ASP A 295 7.90 13.59 -11.45
CA ASP A 295 8.07 14.94 -10.91
C ASP A 295 6.70 15.60 -10.64
N ALA A 296 5.71 15.31 -11.48
CA ALA A 296 4.32 15.73 -11.25
C ALA A 296 3.68 14.98 -10.07
N LEU A 297 3.94 13.68 -9.88
CA LEU A 297 3.47 12.91 -8.74
C LEU A 297 4.07 13.43 -7.42
N TRP A 298 5.38 13.73 -7.41
CA TRP A 298 6.03 14.43 -6.29
C TRP A 298 5.37 15.76 -5.97
N SER A 299 5.04 16.54 -7.00
CA SER A 299 4.39 17.84 -6.81
C SER A 299 3.04 17.68 -6.10
N HIS A 300 2.25 16.66 -6.45
CA HIS A 300 0.99 16.35 -5.75
C HIS A 300 1.21 15.86 -4.31
N LEU A 301 2.20 15.00 -4.06
CA LEU A 301 2.55 14.53 -2.71
C LEU A 301 2.93 15.69 -1.79
N LEU A 302 3.82 16.58 -2.25
CA LEU A 302 4.26 17.75 -1.49
C LEU A 302 3.12 18.75 -1.27
N ALA A 303 2.23 18.89 -2.25
CA ALA A 303 1.00 19.68 -2.12
C ALA A 303 -0.06 19.06 -1.17
N GLY A 304 0.20 17.88 -0.58
CA GLY A 304 -0.73 17.22 0.34
C GLY A 304 -1.97 16.63 -0.34
N ARG A 305 -1.86 16.27 -1.62
CA ARG A 305 -2.97 15.68 -2.40
C ARG A 305 -2.94 14.15 -2.46
N VAL A 306 -1.87 13.55 -1.96
CA VAL A 306 -1.74 12.11 -1.72
C VAL A 306 -1.87 11.89 -0.21
N ASP A 307 -2.72 10.96 0.19
CA ASP A 307 -3.10 10.77 1.60
C ASP A 307 -2.07 9.93 2.36
N ILE A 308 -1.58 8.83 1.76
CA ILE A 308 -0.58 7.94 2.38
C ILE A 308 0.46 7.43 1.37
N ILE A 309 1.55 6.86 1.89
CA ILE A 309 2.53 6.08 1.16
C ILE A 309 2.52 4.66 1.72
N ALA A 310 2.27 3.68 0.87
CA ALA A 310 2.34 2.26 1.22
C ALA A 310 3.40 1.55 0.35
N SER A 311 3.92 0.41 0.81
CA SER A 311 5.02 -0.23 0.08
C SER A 311 4.59 -0.95 -1.19
N ASP A 312 3.34 -1.43 -1.24
CA ASP A 312 2.88 -2.46 -2.19
C ASP A 312 3.88 -3.63 -2.23
N HIS A 313 4.26 -4.11 -1.02
CA HIS A 313 5.26 -5.16 -0.88
C HIS A 313 4.72 -6.46 -1.48
N ALA A 314 5.22 -6.79 -2.67
CA ALA A 314 4.88 -7.96 -3.47
C ALA A 314 6.18 -8.62 -4.00
N PRO A 315 6.95 -9.28 -3.12
CA PRO A 315 8.23 -9.85 -3.48
C PRO A 315 8.06 -11.08 -4.37
N TRP A 316 9.12 -11.38 -5.12
CA TRP A 316 9.21 -12.59 -5.93
C TRP A 316 10.64 -13.12 -5.87
N LEU A 317 10.77 -14.44 -5.92
CA LEU A 317 12.08 -15.07 -6.07
C LEU A 317 12.76 -14.61 -7.38
N PRO A 318 14.10 -14.46 -7.39
CA PRO A 318 14.84 -13.98 -8.56
C PRO A 318 14.52 -14.71 -9.86
N GLU A 319 14.24 -16.03 -9.81
CA GLU A 319 13.94 -16.86 -10.98
C GLU A 319 12.63 -16.45 -11.68
N ARG A 320 11.73 -15.76 -10.96
CA ARG A 320 10.48 -15.20 -11.51
C ARG A 320 10.67 -13.82 -12.12
N LYS A 321 11.84 -13.20 -11.95
CA LYS A 321 12.14 -11.79 -12.26
C LYS A 321 13.35 -11.62 -13.18
N ASN A 322 13.96 -12.71 -13.67
CA ASN A 322 15.20 -12.65 -14.45
C ASN A 322 15.12 -13.33 -15.84
N LYS A 323 13.92 -13.40 -16.43
CA LYS A 323 13.74 -13.88 -17.82
C LYS A 323 14.00 -12.76 -18.82
N GLU A 324 14.45 -13.13 -20.02
CA GLU A 324 14.78 -12.18 -21.10
C GLU A 324 13.56 -11.37 -21.55
N ASN A 325 12.46 -12.05 -21.85
CA ASN A 325 11.21 -11.39 -22.23
C ASN A 325 10.53 -10.76 -21.01
N ILE A 326 10.40 -9.43 -21.01
CA ILE A 326 9.81 -8.69 -19.89
C ILE A 326 8.42 -9.19 -19.50
N PHE A 327 7.62 -9.65 -20.47
CA PHE A 327 6.25 -10.09 -20.24
C PHE A 327 6.14 -11.44 -19.54
N ASP A 328 7.22 -12.23 -19.50
CA ASP A 328 7.23 -13.55 -18.85
C ASP A 328 7.64 -13.48 -17.37
N ASN A 329 8.02 -12.30 -16.90
CA ASN A 329 8.42 -12.03 -15.52
C ASN A 329 7.24 -11.63 -14.64
N ALA A 330 7.31 -11.93 -13.35
CA ALA A 330 6.32 -11.47 -12.37
C ALA A 330 6.43 -9.94 -12.12
N SER A 331 5.31 -9.32 -11.77
CA SER A 331 5.23 -7.90 -11.37
C SER A 331 5.17 -7.77 -9.85
N GLY A 332 5.82 -6.75 -9.30
CA GLY A 332 5.90 -6.48 -7.87
C GLY A 332 7.34 -6.42 -7.36
N ALA A 333 7.57 -5.76 -6.23
CA ALA A 333 8.87 -5.63 -5.60
C ALA A 333 8.77 -5.68 -4.07
N PRO A 334 9.83 -6.10 -3.36
CA PRO A 334 9.89 -5.92 -1.92
C PRO A 334 10.06 -4.42 -1.57
N GLY A 335 9.21 -3.89 -0.69
CA GLY A 335 9.36 -2.52 -0.17
C GLY A 335 9.20 -2.35 1.35
N LEU A 336 8.67 -3.34 2.05
CA LEU A 336 8.29 -3.25 3.46
C LEU A 336 9.43 -2.82 4.41
N GLU A 337 10.61 -3.44 4.32
CA GLU A 337 11.77 -3.08 5.17
C GLU A 337 12.38 -1.72 4.80
N THR A 338 12.28 -1.31 3.53
CA THR A 338 13.05 -0.19 2.98
C THR A 338 12.24 1.10 2.83
N SER A 339 10.91 1.05 2.97
CA SER A 339 10.03 2.21 2.72
C SER A 339 10.34 3.39 3.63
N LEU A 340 10.44 3.18 4.95
CA LEU A 340 10.75 4.26 5.90
C LEU A 340 12.12 4.92 5.63
N PRO A 341 13.26 4.20 5.58
CA PRO A 341 14.55 4.86 5.34
C PRO A 341 14.62 5.56 3.98
N LEU A 342 14.05 4.97 2.93
CA LEU A 342 14.02 5.60 1.60
C LEU A 342 13.17 6.88 1.57
N MET A 343 11.98 6.84 2.16
CA MET A 343 11.11 8.03 2.18
C MET A 343 11.61 9.09 3.15
N HIS A 344 12.24 8.70 4.26
CA HIS A 344 12.92 9.64 5.14
C HIS A 344 14.03 10.39 4.41
N ASP A 345 14.91 9.68 3.71
CA ASP A 345 15.96 10.31 2.91
C ASP A 345 15.37 11.25 1.85
N ALA A 346 14.38 10.78 1.09
CA ALA A 346 13.78 11.54 0.01
C ALA A 346 13.02 12.80 0.47
N LEU A 347 12.27 12.73 1.58
CA LEU A 347 11.47 13.85 2.10
C LEU A 347 12.31 14.77 3.00
N VAL A 348 13.00 14.21 4.00
CA VAL A 348 13.66 15.01 5.04
C VAL A 348 15.05 15.44 4.59
N VAL A 349 15.89 14.51 4.13
CA VAL A 349 17.31 14.80 3.83
C VAL A 349 17.45 15.56 2.51
N GLN A 350 16.80 15.09 1.45
CA GLN A 350 16.94 15.67 0.11
C GLN A 350 16.05 16.90 -0.10
N ARG A 351 14.84 16.92 0.46
CA ARG A 351 13.83 17.98 0.24
C ARG A 351 13.64 18.92 1.43
N GLY A 352 14.22 18.62 2.59
CA GLY A 352 14.13 19.49 3.77
C GLY A 352 12.75 19.52 4.42
N GLU A 353 11.89 18.54 4.15
CA GLU A 353 10.60 18.42 4.84
C GLU A 353 10.81 18.13 6.34
N ASP A 354 9.87 18.59 7.17
CA ASP A 354 9.88 18.25 8.58
C ASP A 354 9.64 16.73 8.78
N PRO A 355 10.32 16.05 9.71
CA PRO A 355 10.08 14.63 10.05
C PRO A 355 8.62 14.26 10.28
N SER A 356 7.79 15.18 10.79
CA SER A 356 6.35 14.96 10.94
C SER A 356 5.64 14.68 9.61
N ARG A 357 6.22 15.07 8.47
CA ARG A 357 5.68 14.74 7.14
C ARG A 357 5.80 13.26 6.84
N VAL A 358 6.92 12.62 7.20
CA VAL A 358 7.10 11.17 7.09
C VAL A 358 6.07 10.47 7.98
N ALA A 359 5.96 10.87 9.26
CA ALA A 359 5.03 10.29 10.23
C ALA A 359 3.53 10.49 9.91
N ARG A 360 3.19 11.39 8.97
CA ARG A 360 1.81 11.57 8.49
C ARG A 360 1.51 10.72 7.26
N LEU A 361 2.53 10.36 6.48
CA LEU A 361 2.38 9.70 5.18
C LEU A 361 2.58 8.19 5.29
N LEU A 362 3.45 7.73 6.20
CA LEU A 362 3.72 6.32 6.51
C LEU A 362 3.23 6.03 7.93
#